data_AF-A0A2C5WVM6-F1
#
_entry.id   AF-A0A2C5WVM6-F1
#
_cell.length_a   1.000
_cell.length_b   1.000
_cell.length_c   1.000
_cell.angle_alpha   90.00
_cell.angle_beta   90.00
_cell.angle_gamma   90.00
#
_symmetry.space_group_name_H-M   'P 1'
#
loop_
_entity.id
_entity.type
_entity.pdbx_description
1 polymer ?
#
loop_
_entity_poly.entity_id
_entity_poly.type
_entity_poly.pdbx_seq_one_letter_code
_entity_poly.pdbx_strand_id
1 'polypeptide(L)'
;MTSSQHLTVGQGMMALLSDPEIITSKALHIHGGKVTLSIEVVDPSDMVLIDRFTRTINERHHGELDFIVNSMGLMLNGFDSASIQATIAHDIDGLLAICDSFSPHMRPNTGHIILPGHEAESLSYFPPTCASLFLNSRTPQDIQSIMQTFAYAAMRGVVIDEGWVPSALSMSQAATTTLAHVLALENEFQRNKVLFSAASTRQPIETRITRFPFEEMAQTAVSLVLSGCGGQSGGLWDNSVATF
;
A
#
# COMPACT_ATOMS: atom_id res chain seq x y z
N MET A 1 20.12 11.79 -21.20
CA MET A 1 18.85 12.43 -20.80
C MET A 1 17.75 11.85 -21.67
N THR A 2 17.16 10.73 -21.26
CA THR A 2 15.97 10.16 -21.92
C THR A 2 14.73 10.81 -21.29
N SER A 3 13.95 11.51 -22.10
CA SER A 3 12.68 12.10 -21.69
C SER A 3 11.74 10.97 -21.26
N SER A 4 11.40 10.91 -19.97
CA SER A 4 10.35 10.02 -19.46
C SER A 4 9.02 10.43 -20.11
N GLN A 5 8.41 9.53 -20.87
CA GLN A 5 7.06 9.73 -21.38
C GLN A 5 6.08 9.28 -20.29
N HIS A 6 5.30 10.22 -19.77
CA HIS A 6 4.14 9.91 -18.95
C HIS A 6 3.09 9.25 -19.84
N LEU A 7 2.80 7.97 -19.60
CA LEU A 7 1.63 7.33 -20.20
C LEU A 7 0.41 7.82 -19.42
N THR A 8 -0.53 8.43 -20.14
CA THR A 8 -1.90 8.58 -19.62
C THR A 8 -2.48 7.19 -19.33
N VAL A 9 -3.50 7.13 -18.47
CA VAL A 9 -4.21 5.87 -18.16
C VAL A 9 -4.60 5.11 -19.43
N GLY A 10 -5.09 5.82 -20.46
CA GLY A 10 -5.43 5.22 -21.76
C GLY A 10 -4.23 4.63 -22.49
N GLN A 11 -3.07 5.28 -22.45
CA GLN A 11 -1.85 4.76 -23.07
C GLN A 11 -1.28 3.56 -22.31
N GLY A 12 -1.36 3.56 -20.97
CA GLY A 12 -0.99 2.41 -20.15
C GLY A 12 -1.87 1.19 -20.43
N MET A 13 -3.18 1.38 -20.58
CA MET A 13 -4.08 0.31 -20.98
C MET A 13 -3.72 -0.26 -22.35
N MET A 14 -3.47 0.59 -23.34
CA MET A 14 -3.08 0.14 -24.68
C MET A 14 -1.77 -0.63 -24.67
N ALA A 15 -0.80 -0.23 -23.83
CA ALA A 15 0.45 -0.95 -23.66
C ALA A 15 0.20 -2.37 -23.10
N LEU A 16 -0.62 -2.52 -22.05
CA LEU A 16 -0.99 -3.83 -21.51
C LEU A 16 -1.74 -4.71 -22.52
N LEU A 17 -2.72 -4.15 -23.22
CA LEU A 17 -3.52 -4.92 -24.20
C LEU A 17 -2.68 -5.39 -25.40
N SER A 18 -1.60 -4.67 -25.70
CA SER A 18 -0.68 -4.94 -26.83
C SER A 18 0.61 -5.64 -26.39
N ASP A 19 0.75 -6.00 -25.12
CA ASP A 19 1.96 -6.62 -24.59
C ASP A 19 2.17 -8.03 -25.20
N PRO A 20 3.31 -8.32 -25.83
CA PRO A 20 3.55 -9.62 -26.47
C PRO A 20 3.46 -10.82 -25.54
N GLU A 21 3.86 -10.69 -24.27
CA GLU A 21 3.79 -11.78 -23.29
C GLU A 21 2.34 -12.04 -22.87
N ILE A 22 1.53 -10.98 -22.71
CA ILE A 22 0.10 -11.10 -22.43
C ILE A 22 -0.66 -11.71 -23.61
N ILE A 23 -0.33 -11.32 -24.84
CA ILE A 23 -0.91 -11.90 -26.06
C ILE A 23 -0.53 -13.38 -26.16
N THR A 24 0.74 -13.71 -25.98
CA THR A 24 1.25 -15.08 -26.13
C THR A 24 0.69 -16.02 -25.07
N SER A 25 0.57 -15.56 -23.83
CA SER A 25 -0.02 -16.33 -22.73
C SER A 25 -1.53 -16.53 -22.86
N LYS A 26 -2.21 -15.74 -23.70
CA LYS A 26 -3.67 -15.71 -23.83
C LYS A 26 -4.39 -15.55 -22.49
N ALA A 27 -3.82 -14.73 -21.59
CA ALA A 27 -4.41 -14.51 -20.27
C ALA A 27 -5.76 -13.77 -20.37
N LEU A 28 -5.83 -12.73 -21.21
CA LEU A 28 -6.99 -11.87 -21.38
C LEU A 28 -8.07 -12.47 -22.29
N HIS A 29 -9.33 -12.14 -22.02
CA HIS A 29 -10.48 -12.61 -22.79
C HIS A 29 -10.40 -12.24 -24.27
N ILE A 30 -9.88 -11.03 -24.59
CA ILE A 30 -9.67 -10.58 -25.98
C ILE A 30 -8.71 -11.47 -26.78
N HIS A 31 -7.85 -12.25 -26.10
CA HIS A 31 -6.88 -13.18 -26.68
C HIS A 31 -7.31 -14.65 -26.49
N GLY A 32 -8.54 -14.90 -26.06
CA GLY A 32 -9.12 -16.24 -25.82
C GLY A 32 -8.97 -16.76 -24.38
N GLY A 33 -8.57 -15.91 -23.44
CA GLY A 33 -8.39 -16.23 -22.03
C GLY A 33 -9.63 -16.07 -21.16
N LYS A 34 -9.40 -16.08 -19.83
CA LYS A 34 -10.45 -15.96 -18.80
C LYS A 34 -10.47 -14.62 -18.08
N VAL A 35 -9.43 -13.79 -18.24
CA VAL A 35 -9.29 -12.53 -17.49
C VAL A 35 -9.92 -11.39 -18.27
N THR A 36 -10.82 -10.64 -17.62
CA THR A 36 -11.29 -9.35 -18.13
C THR A 36 -10.58 -8.23 -17.38
N LEU A 37 -9.96 -7.31 -18.11
CA LEU A 37 -9.31 -6.13 -17.54
C LEU A 37 -10.26 -4.93 -17.63
N SER A 38 -10.40 -4.20 -16.54
CA SER A 38 -11.12 -2.93 -16.50
C SER A 38 -10.28 -1.90 -15.75
N ILE A 39 -10.48 -0.63 -16.05
CA ILE A 39 -9.75 0.47 -15.41
C ILE A 39 -10.77 1.48 -14.91
N GLU A 40 -10.58 1.90 -13.68
CA GLU A 40 -11.31 2.98 -13.02
C GLU A 40 -10.28 3.95 -12.43
N VAL A 41 -10.65 5.22 -12.34
CA VAL A 41 -9.79 6.25 -11.74
C VAL A 41 -10.16 6.42 -10.27
N VAL A 42 -9.16 6.28 -9.40
CA VAL A 42 -9.26 6.54 -7.96
C VAL A 42 -8.12 7.48 -7.56
N ASP A 43 -8.41 8.43 -6.68
CA ASP A 43 -7.41 9.25 -5.99
C ASP A 43 -7.52 8.93 -4.50
N PRO A 44 -6.46 8.40 -3.86
CA PRO A 44 -6.49 8.07 -2.43
C PRO A 44 -6.68 9.30 -1.53
N SER A 45 -6.42 10.51 -2.03
CA SER A 45 -6.62 11.74 -1.27
C SER A 45 -8.06 12.27 -1.35
N ASP A 46 -8.92 11.66 -2.18
CA ASP A 46 -10.32 12.06 -2.38
C ASP A 46 -11.27 10.95 -1.92
N MET A 47 -11.80 11.12 -0.70
CA MET A 47 -12.75 10.18 -0.08
C MET A 47 -14.03 9.98 -0.90
N VAL A 48 -14.47 10.99 -1.65
CA VAL A 48 -15.66 10.87 -2.51
C VAL A 48 -15.38 9.95 -3.69
N LEU A 49 -14.16 10.01 -4.23
CA LEU A 49 -13.72 9.10 -5.29
C LEU A 49 -13.53 7.67 -4.78
N ILE A 50 -12.96 7.49 -3.58
CA ILE A 50 -12.86 6.17 -2.93
C ILE A 50 -14.25 5.57 -2.77
N ASP A 51 -15.19 6.28 -2.14
CA ASP A 51 -16.56 5.79 -1.90
C ASP A 51 -17.29 5.42 -3.18
N ARG A 52 -17.15 6.27 -4.22
CA ARG A 52 -17.75 6.00 -5.53
C ARG A 52 -17.15 4.75 -6.17
N PHE A 53 -15.83 4.59 -6.08
CA PHE A 53 -15.13 3.43 -6.62
C PHE A 53 -15.53 2.15 -5.89
N THR A 54 -15.52 2.15 -4.56
CA THR A 54 -15.98 1.03 -3.73
C THR A 54 -17.42 0.63 -4.05
N ARG A 55 -18.34 1.59 -4.15
CA ARG A 55 -19.73 1.33 -4.53
C ARG A 55 -19.84 0.68 -5.90
N THR A 56 -19.13 1.22 -6.89
CA THR A 56 -19.13 0.71 -8.27
C THR A 56 -18.65 -0.74 -8.33
N ILE A 57 -17.55 -1.04 -7.62
CA ILE A 57 -17.00 -2.39 -7.54
C ILE A 57 -17.96 -3.34 -6.82
N ASN A 58 -18.54 -2.91 -5.69
CA ASN A 58 -19.49 -3.72 -4.96
C ASN A 58 -20.78 -4.01 -5.76
N GLU A 59 -21.29 -3.04 -6.52
CA GLU A 59 -22.44 -3.23 -7.41
C GLU A 59 -22.16 -4.24 -8.53
N ARG A 60 -20.94 -4.25 -9.07
CA ARG A 60 -20.51 -5.17 -10.14
C ARG A 60 -20.24 -6.59 -9.65
N HIS A 61 -19.71 -6.73 -8.44
CA HIS A 61 -19.19 -8.00 -7.93
C HIS A 61 -19.95 -8.54 -6.70
N HIS A 62 -21.04 -7.88 -6.28
CA HIS A 62 -21.93 -8.29 -5.20
C HIS A 62 -21.22 -8.61 -3.86
N GLY A 63 -20.15 -7.87 -3.53
CA GLY A 63 -19.43 -8.03 -2.27
C GLY A 63 -18.55 -9.28 -2.18
N GLU A 64 -18.10 -9.82 -3.32
CA GLU A 64 -17.21 -10.98 -3.38
C GLU A 64 -15.79 -10.60 -3.82
N LEU A 65 -15.19 -9.57 -3.20
CA LEU A 65 -13.82 -9.20 -3.54
C LEU A 65 -12.82 -10.14 -2.89
N ASP A 66 -12.02 -10.81 -3.71
CA ASP A 66 -11.01 -11.76 -3.24
C ASP A 66 -9.78 -11.03 -2.68
N PHE A 67 -9.28 -10.01 -3.38
CA PHE A 67 -8.09 -9.28 -2.94
C PHE A 67 -8.07 -7.83 -3.41
N ILE A 68 -7.32 -7.01 -2.67
CA ILE A 68 -6.94 -5.65 -3.03
C ILE A 68 -5.44 -5.54 -2.86
N VAL A 69 -4.75 -5.06 -3.89
CA VAL A 69 -3.33 -4.72 -3.81
C VAL A 69 -3.22 -3.21 -3.88
N ASN A 70 -2.93 -2.58 -2.74
CA ASN A 70 -2.57 -1.18 -2.70
C ASN A 70 -1.05 -1.06 -2.92
N SER A 71 -0.69 -0.43 -4.03
CA SER A 71 0.69 -0.15 -4.43
C SER A 71 0.98 1.36 -4.46
N MET A 72 0.09 2.17 -3.89
CA MET A 72 0.20 3.62 -3.94
C MET A 72 1.22 4.13 -2.93
N GLY A 73 1.91 5.21 -3.30
CA GLY A 73 2.85 5.90 -2.44
C GLY A 73 3.23 7.24 -3.05
N LEU A 74 3.33 8.26 -2.21
CA LEU A 74 3.65 9.61 -2.63
C LEU A 74 5.10 9.96 -2.27
N MET A 75 5.92 10.11 -3.30
CA MET A 75 7.29 10.61 -3.16
C MET A 75 7.38 12.07 -3.64
N LEU A 76 7.45 13.00 -2.68
CA LEU A 76 7.69 14.41 -2.96
C LEU A 76 9.16 14.76 -2.80
N ASN A 77 9.64 15.70 -3.63
CA ASN A 77 11.00 16.21 -3.50
C ASN A 77 11.06 17.24 -2.37
N GLY A 78 11.99 17.04 -1.44
CA GLY A 78 12.24 17.96 -0.35
C GLY A 78 11.68 17.47 0.99
N PHE A 79 12.03 18.20 2.05
CA PHE A 79 11.62 17.91 3.41
C PHE A 79 11.06 19.19 4.03
N ASP A 80 9.77 19.41 3.81
CA ASP A 80 9.03 20.56 4.33
C ASP A 80 7.64 20.11 4.84
N SER A 81 7.01 21.00 5.63
CA SER A 81 5.73 20.68 6.28
C SER A 81 4.60 20.39 5.29
N ALA A 82 4.58 21.02 4.12
CA ALA A 82 3.53 20.79 3.13
C ALA A 82 3.73 19.42 2.46
N SER A 83 4.98 19.08 2.14
CA SER A 83 5.33 17.76 1.62
C SER A 83 4.97 16.65 2.60
N ILE A 84 5.26 16.82 3.90
CA ILE A 84 4.90 15.84 4.94
C ILE A 84 3.38 15.70 5.07
N GLN A 85 2.63 16.80 5.11
CA GLN A 85 1.17 16.75 5.20
C GLN A 85 0.54 16.07 3.98
N ALA A 86 1.04 16.34 2.78
CA ALA A 86 0.58 15.69 1.57
C ALA A 86 0.88 14.18 1.60
N THR A 87 2.07 13.77 2.05
CA THR A 87 2.41 12.35 2.24
C THR A 87 1.49 11.68 3.27
N ILE A 88 1.18 12.34 4.40
CA ILE A 88 0.27 11.77 5.40
C ILE A 88 -1.14 11.60 4.83
N ALA A 89 -1.68 12.64 4.19
CA ALA A 89 -3.01 12.60 3.61
C ALA A 89 -3.14 11.49 2.55
N HIS A 90 -2.12 11.30 1.73
CA HIS A 90 -2.12 10.32 0.65
C HIS A 90 -1.80 8.89 1.14
N ASP A 91 -0.68 8.69 1.82
CA ASP A 91 -0.14 7.36 2.15
C ASP A 91 -0.77 6.75 3.39
N ILE A 92 -1.33 7.57 4.30
CA ILE A 92 -1.87 7.10 5.58
C ILE A 92 -3.38 7.24 5.59
N ASP A 93 -3.90 8.46 5.48
CA ASP A 93 -5.34 8.70 5.58
C ASP A 93 -6.08 8.10 4.37
N GLY A 94 -5.54 8.27 3.16
CA GLY A 94 -6.07 7.64 1.96
C GLY A 94 -6.02 6.11 2.00
N LEU A 95 -4.94 5.55 2.54
CA LEU A 95 -4.80 4.10 2.72
C LEU A 95 -5.84 3.55 3.69
N LEU A 96 -6.03 4.22 4.84
CA LEU A 96 -7.06 3.89 5.82
C LEU A 96 -8.46 3.95 5.22
N ALA A 97 -8.78 5.04 4.49
CA ALA A 97 -10.08 5.18 3.84
C ALA A 97 -10.34 4.03 2.86
N ILE A 98 -9.33 3.57 2.12
CA ILE A 98 -9.46 2.39 1.25
C ILE A 98 -9.70 1.12 2.07
N CYS A 99 -8.92 0.89 3.12
CA CYS A 99 -9.09 -0.29 3.97
C CYS A 99 -10.50 -0.33 4.59
N ASP A 100 -10.97 0.79 5.11
CA ASP A 100 -12.28 0.91 5.75
C ASP A 100 -13.42 0.74 4.75
N SER A 101 -13.33 1.40 3.58
CA SER A 101 -14.39 1.33 2.58
C SER A 101 -14.50 -0.07 1.96
N PHE A 102 -13.38 -0.76 1.73
CA PHE A 102 -13.41 -2.05 1.04
C PHE A 102 -13.57 -3.26 1.96
N SER A 103 -13.07 -3.22 3.20
CA SER A 103 -13.13 -4.35 4.13
C SER A 103 -14.52 -5.00 4.29
N PRO A 104 -15.64 -4.24 4.35
CA PRO A 104 -17.00 -4.80 4.40
C PRO A 104 -17.42 -5.58 3.14
N HIS A 105 -16.73 -5.38 2.01
CA HIS A 105 -17.02 -5.99 0.71
C HIS A 105 -16.03 -7.09 0.32
N MET A 106 -15.06 -7.37 1.19
CA MET A 106 -14.11 -8.46 1.00
C MET A 106 -14.78 -9.80 1.31
N ARG A 107 -14.42 -10.83 0.56
CA ARG A 107 -14.91 -12.18 0.76
C ARG A 107 -14.55 -12.66 2.18
N PRO A 108 -15.50 -13.15 2.98
CA PRO A 108 -15.19 -13.59 4.34
C PRO A 108 -14.17 -14.74 4.35
N ASN A 109 -13.21 -14.69 5.29
CA ASN A 109 -12.16 -15.70 5.53
C ASN A 109 -11.07 -15.82 4.46
N THR A 110 -11.29 -15.32 3.25
CA THR A 110 -10.32 -15.41 2.14
C THR A 110 -9.96 -14.07 1.54
N GLY A 111 -10.73 -13.03 1.85
CA GLY A 111 -10.48 -11.66 1.41
C GLY A 111 -9.15 -11.14 1.96
N HIS A 112 -8.33 -10.57 1.09
CA HIS A 112 -6.98 -10.12 1.46
C HIS A 112 -6.68 -8.71 0.96
N ILE A 113 -6.38 -7.80 1.86
CA ILE A 113 -5.89 -6.46 1.53
C ILE A 113 -4.38 -6.41 1.75
N ILE A 114 -3.64 -6.16 0.66
CA ILE A 114 -2.19 -6.10 0.64
C ILE A 114 -1.78 -4.63 0.52
N LEU A 115 -1.07 -4.12 1.51
CA LEU A 115 -0.57 -2.76 1.62
C LEU A 115 0.88 -2.68 1.12
N PRO A 116 1.37 -1.50 0.73
CA PRO A 116 2.78 -1.34 0.39
C PRO A 116 3.63 -1.37 1.67
N GLY A 117 4.73 -2.14 1.65
CA GLY A 117 5.72 -2.19 2.71
C GLY A 117 7.14 -2.05 2.16
N HIS A 118 8.11 -1.83 3.04
CA HIS A 118 9.50 -1.64 2.62
C HIS A 118 10.50 -2.20 3.63
N GLU A 119 11.35 -3.15 3.23
CA GLU A 119 12.32 -3.79 4.13
C GLU A 119 13.43 -2.82 4.56
N ALA A 120 13.90 -1.96 3.66
CA ALA A 120 14.94 -0.99 4.02
C ALA A 120 14.46 0.05 5.05
N GLU A 121 13.15 0.12 5.30
CA GLU A 121 12.55 0.93 6.36
C GLU A 121 12.15 0.08 7.58
N SER A 122 12.81 -1.07 7.76
CA SER A 122 12.76 -1.83 9.00
C SER A 122 13.03 -0.90 10.18
N LEU A 123 12.20 -1.00 11.22
CA LEU A 123 12.33 -0.22 12.45
C LEU A 123 13.70 -0.41 13.14
N SER A 124 14.49 -1.41 12.73
CA SER A 124 15.89 -1.58 13.15
C SER A 124 16.83 -0.44 12.71
N TYR A 125 16.48 0.31 11.66
CA TYR A 125 17.23 1.48 11.21
C TYR A 125 16.77 2.80 11.85
N PHE A 126 15.67 2.75 12.61
CA PHE A 126 15.08 3.94 13.23
C PHE A 126 15.73 4.19 14.61
N PRO A 127 15.78 5.45 15.06
CA PRO A 127 16.10 5.75 16.45
C PRO A 127 15.20 4.93 17.40
N PRO A 128 15.73 4.34 18.49
CA PRO A 128 14.97 3.44 19.35
C PRO A 128 13.67 4.03 19.90
N THR A 129 13.67 5.34 20.19
CA THR A 129 12.49 6.08 20.64
C THR A 129 11.42 6.10 19.55
N CYS A 130 11.77 6.43 18.31
CA CYS A 130 10.85 6.41 17.17
C CYS A 130 10.35 4.99 16.85
N ALA A 131 11.26 4.01 16.79
CA ALA A 131 10.92 2.61 16.56
C ALA A 131 9.91 2.07 17.58
N SER A 132 10.09 2.45 18.86
CA SER A 132 9.19 2.02 19.93
C SER A 132 7.76 2.53 19.78
N LEU A 133 7.54 3.66 19.12
CA LEU A 133 6.18 4.17 18.87
C LEU A 133 5.41 3.23 17.94
N PHE A 134 6.04 2.82 16.83
CA PHE A 134 5.46 1.88 15.88
C PHE A 134 5.28 0.48 16.49
N LEU A 135 6.29 -0.06 17.18
CA LEU A 135 6.21 -1.39 17.83
C LEU A 135 5.11 -1.48 18.90
N ASN A 136 4.82 -0.37 19.58
CA ASN A 136 3.80 -0.31 20.62
C ASN A 136 2.41 0.09 20.10
N SER A 137 2.28 0.41 18.81
CA SER A 137 0.98 0.76 18.22
C SER A 137 0.04 -0.45 18.22
N ARG A 138 -1.24 -0.21 18.50
CA ARG A 138 -2.29 -1.24 18.57
C ARG A 138 -3.50 -0.90 17.74
N THR A 139 -3.63 0.36 17.32
CA THR A 139 -4.78 0.86 16.58
C THR A 139 -4.33 1.69 15.38
N PRO A 140 -5.16 1.81 14.33
CA PRO A 140 -4.96 2.79 13.26
C PRO A 140 -4.72 4.22 13.77
N GLN A 141 -5.40 4.62 14.84
CA GLN A 141 -5.30 5.95 15.43
C GLN A 141 -3.94 6.22 16.08
N ASP A 142 -3.25 5.18 16.58
CA ASP A 142 -1.87 5.31 17.06
C ASP A 142 -0.95 5.74 15.91
N ILE A 143 -1.10 5.10 14.74
CA ILE A 143 -0.31 5.41 13.54
C ILE A 143 -0.55 6.85 13.06
N GLN A 144 -1.82 7.26 12.98
CA GLN A 144 -2.17 8.64 12.64
C GLN A 144 -1.56 9.64 13.63
N SER A 145 -1.61 9.34 14.93
CA SER A 145 -1.06 10.19 15.99
C SER A 145 0.47 10.32 15.90
N ILE A 146 1.18 9.22 15.61
CA ILE A 146 2.63 9.21 15.38
C ILE A 146 2.98 10.13 14.20
N MET A 147 2.28 9.95 13.08
CA MET A 147 2.54 10.73 11.86
C MET A 147 2.21 12.21 12.03
N GLN A 148 1.14 12.55 12.76
CA GLN A 148 0.82 13.94 13.11
C GLN A 148 1.86 14.56 14.04
N THR A 149 2.39 13.80 15.02
CA THR A 149 3.44 14.28 15.92
C THR A 149 4.73 14.55 15.15
N PHE A 150 5.11 13.66 14.24
CA PHE A 150 6.22 13.86 13.32
C PHE A 150 6.04 15.13 12.45
N ALA A 151 4.85 15.34 11.88
CA ALA A 151 4.56 16.56 11.11
C ALA A 151 4.71 17.83 11.97
N TYR A 152 4.29 17.80 13.23
CA TYR A 152 4.45 18.91 14.16
C TYR A 152 5.92 19.16 14.52
N ALA A 153 6.74 18.11 14.67
CA ALA A 153 8.18 18.24 14.86
C ALA A 153 8.86 18.88 13.62
N ALA A 154 8.44 18.49 12.41
CA ALA A 154 8.93 19.07 11.16
C ALA A 154 8.55 20.54 11.00
N MET A 155 7.31 20.91 11.32
CA MET A 155 6.86 22.31 11.30
C MET A 155 7.68 23.21 12.24
N ARG A 156 8.12 22.66 13.38
CA ARG A 156 8.98 23.37 14.35
C ARG A 156 10.47 23.30 14.02
N GLY A 157 10.87 22.49 13.04
CA GLY A 157 12.28 22.31 12.67
C GLY A 157 13.11 21.51 13.69
N VAL A 158 12.49 20.66 14.51
CA VAL A 158 13.14 19.91 15.61
C VAL A 158 13.13 18.39 15.40
N VAL A 159 12.97 17.92 14.16
CA VAL A 159 12.81 16.50 13.81
C VAL A 159 13.94 15.64 14.36
N ILE A 160 15.19 16.01 14.09
CA ILE A 160 16.37 15.26 14.53
C ILE A 160 16.52 15.36 16.06
N ASP A 161 16.29 16.54 16.62
CA ASP A 161 16.45 16.80 18.06
C ASP A 161 15.44 16.00 18.90
N GLU A 162 14.24 15.76 18.37
CA GLU A 162 13.21 14.91 19.00
C GLU A 162 13.34 13.42 18.63
N GLY A 163 14.39 13.05 17.89
CA GLY A 163 14.72 11.65 17.59
C GLY A 163 13.89 11.03 16.47
N TRP A 164 13.37 11.84 15.55
CA TRP A 164 12.66 11.38 14.36
C TRP A 164 13.62 11.17 13.18
N VAL A 165 13.19 10.35 12.22
CA VAL A 165 13.88 10.20 10.94
C VAL A 165 13.49 11.40 10.04
N PRO A 166 14.45 12.16 9.49
CA PRO A 166 14.18 13.33 8.64
C PRO A 166 13.83 12.93 7.20
N SER A 167 12.85 12.03 7.04
CA SER A 167 12.39 11.51 5.76
C SER A 167 10.89 11.23 5.83
N ALA A 168 10.09 11.99 5.09
CA ALA A 168 8.64 11.77 5.02
C ALA A 168 8.31 10.38 4.46
N LEU A 169 9.09 9.93 3.47
CA LEU A 169 8.95 8.61 2.85
C LEU A 169 9.24 7.48 3.83
N SER A 170 10.35 7.57 4.57
CA SER A 170 10.72 6.53 5.55
C SER A 170 9.66 6.43 6.65
N MET A 171 9.21 7.59 7.16
CA MET A 171 8.14 7.64 8.16
C MET A 171 6.82 7.08 7.62
N SER A 172 6.43 7.39 6.36
CA SER A 172 5.20 6.86 5.79
C SER A 172 5.28 5.35 5.54
N GLN A 173 6.39 4.82 5.06
CA GLN A 173 6.56 3.37 4.83
C GLN A 173 6.60 2.55 6.13
N ALA A 174 7.22 3.08 7.19
CA ALA A 174 7.13 2.48 8.52
C ALA A 174 5.69 2.47 9.03
N ALA A 175 4.95 3.56 8.80
CA ALA A 175 3.55 3.68 9.16
C ALA A 175 2.65 2.71 8.37
N THR A 176 2.80 2.58 7.05
CA THR A 176 1.99 1.65 6.23
C THR A 176 2.26 0.18 6.59
N THR A 177 3.52 -0.16 6.87
CA THR A 177 3.91 -1.50 7.31
C THR A 177 3.30 -1.83 8.68
N THR A 178 3.41 -0.91 9.64
CA THR A 178 2.80 -1.06 10.96
C THR A 178 1.27 -1.06 10.88
N LEU A 179 0.70 -0.33 9.91
CA LEU A 179 -0.74 -0.28 9.69
C LEU A 179 -1.31 -1.66 9.33
N ALA A 180 -0.63 -2.42 8.47
CA ALA A 180 -1.03 -3.80 8.15
C ALA A 180 -1.14 -4.67 9.41
N HIS A 181 -0.19 -4.50 10.35
CA HIS A 181 -0.18 -5.22 11.62
C HIS A 181 -1.36 -4.83 12.51
N VAL A 182 -1.58 -3.54 12.75
CA VAL A 182 -2.68 -3.10 13.65
C VAL A 182 -4.06 -3.40 13.06
N LEU A 183 -4.24 -3.30 11.74
CA LEU A 183 -5.50 -3.69 11.09
C LEU A 183 -5.77 -5.19 11.21
N ALA A 184 -4.72 -6.03 11.15
CA ALA A 184 -4.85 -7.46 11.40
C ALA A 184 -5.29 -7.75 12.85
N LEU A 185 -4.69 -7.06 13.84
CA LEU A 185 -5.07 -7.18 15.25
C LEU A 185 -6.52 -6.75 15.49
N GLU A 186 -6.93 -5.62 14.90
CA GLU A 186 -8.28 -5.09 15.01
C GLU A 186 -9.30 -6.07 14.40
N ASN A 187 -9.02 -6.62 13.22
CA ASN A 187 -9.88 -7.63 12.59
C ASN A 187 -10.00 -8.89 13.44
N GLU A 188 -8.91 -9.38 14.01
CA GLU A 188 -8.94 -10.54 14.91
C GLU A 188 -9.85 -10.28 16.11
N PHE A 189 -9.72 -9.09 16.72
CA PHE A 189 -10.57 -8.68 17.83
C PHE A 189 -12.06 -8.58 17.44
N GLN A 190 -12.36 -8.01 16.28
CA GLN A 190 -13.71 -7.89 15.74
C GLN A 190 -14.27 -9.22 15.18
N ARG A 191 -13.47 -10.29 15.16
CA ARG A 191 -13.77 -11.57 14.48
C ARG A 191 -14.07 -11.41 13.00
N ASN A 192 -13.58 -10.33 12.40
CA ASN A 192 -13.57 -10.16 10.96
C ASN A 192 -12.42 -11.00 10.40
N LYS A 193 -12.64 -11.67 9.29
CA LYS A 193 -11.68 -12.65 8.73
C LYS A 193 -11.07 -12.18 7.41
N VAL A 194 -10.99 -10.87 7.22
CA VAL A 194 -10.20 -10.25 6.15
C VAL A 194 -8.75 -10.24 6.60
N LEU A 195 -7.86 -10.70 5.72
CA LEU A 195 -6.43 -10.68 5.95
C LEU A 195 -5.88 -9.32 5.55
N PHE A 196 -4.87 -8.86 6.29
CA PHE A 196 -4.07 -7.69 5.97
C PHE A 196 -2.60 -8.10 5.90
N SER A 197 -1.86 -7.68 4.90
CA SER A 197 -0.41 -7.91 4.81
C SER A 197 0.28 -6.70 4.21
N ALA A 198 1.56 -6.48 4.52
CA ALA A 198 2.40 -5.55 3.78
C ALA A 198 3.29 -6.33 2.81
N ALA A 199 3.30 -5.96 1.52
CA ALA A 199 4.22 -6.53 0.53
C ALA A 199 5.47 -5.65 0.43
N SER A 200 6.62 -6.22 0.76
CA SER A 200 7.89 -5.52 0.78
C SER A 200 8.51 -5.39 -0.61
N THR A 201 9.27 -4.32 -0.81
CA THR A 201 10.39 -4.29 -1.76
C THR A 201 11.71 -4.21 -1.01
N ARG A 202 12.75 -4.88 -1.52
CA ARG A 202 14.10 -4.83 -0.90
C ARG A 202 14.83 -3.52 -1.17
N GLN A 203 14.43 -2.79 -2.21
CA GLN A 203 15.07 -1.53 -2.60
C GLN A 203 14.08 -0.38 -2.57
N PRO A 204 14.52 0.82 -2.10
CA PRO A 204 13.73 2.04 -2.19
C PRO A 204 13.19 2.17 -3.60
N ILE A 205 11.88 2.38 -3.72
CA ILE A 205 11.26 2.69 -5.01
C ILE A 205 11.69 4.12 -5.37
N GLU A 206 12.90 4.28 -5.90
CA GLU A 206 13.33 5.51 -6.54
C GLU A 206 12.51 5.66 -7.82
N THR A 207 11.39 6.38 -7.74
CA THR A 207 10.51 6.56 -8.89
C THR A 207 11.20 7.43 -9.94
N ARG A 208 11.88 6.78 -10.90
CA ARG A 208 12.04 7.27 -12.29
C ARG A 208 12.71 6.28 -13.24
N ILE A 209 13.46 5.28 -12.76
CA ILE A 209 14.43 4.56 -13.62
C ILE A 209 14.42 3.04 -13.44
N THR A 210 14.06 2.48 -12.29
CA THR A 210 14.24 1.04 -12.02
C THR A 210 12.93 0.26 -12.15
N ARG A 211 12.86 -0.64 -13.14
CA ARG A 211 11.77 -1.64 -13.27
C ARG A 211 11.80 -2.70 -12.16
N PHE A 212 12.99 -2.96 -11.61
CA PHE A 212 13.25 -4.09 -10.71
C PHE A 212 12.48 -4.06 -9.38
N PRO A 213 12.36 -2.93 -8.65
CA PRO A 213 11.61 -2.91 -7.38
C PRO A 213 10.10 -3.20 -7.57
N PHE A 214 9.53 -2.78 -8.70
CA PHE A 214 8.11 -3.00 -8.99
C PHE A 214 7.79 -4.47 -9.30
N GLU A 215 8.70 -5.16 -9.99
CA GLU A 215 8.51 -6.57 -10.30
C GLU A 215 8.58 -7.43 -9.04
N GLU A 216 9.49 -7.13 -8.11
CA GLU A 216 9.58 -7.82 -6.81
C GLU A 216 8.33 -7.60 -5.95
N MET A 217 7.82 -6.37 -5.88
CA MET A 217 6.55 -6.08 -5.19
C MET A 217 5.38 -6.83 -5.83
N ALA A 218 5.31 -6.83 -7.17
CA ALA A 218 4.25 -7.51 -7.90
C ALA A 218 4.32 -9.03 -7.68
N GLN A 219 5.51 -9.62 -7.72
CA GLN A 219 5.72 -11.05 -7.44
C GLN A 219 5.33 -11.40 -6.01
N THR A 220 5.71 -10.56 -5.03
CA THR A 220 5.31 -10.76 -3.63
C THR A 220 3.80 -10.65 -3.47
N ALA A 221 3.17 -9.59 -4.00
CA ALA A 221 1.72 -9.42 -3.95
C ALA A 221 0.99 -10.59 -4.62
N VAL A 222 1.44 -11.04 -5.79
CA VAL A 222 0.88 -12.22 -6.47
C VAL A 222 1.05 -13.49 -5.61
N SER A 223 2.22 -13.69 -4.99
CA SER A 223 2.43 -14.82 -4.09
C SER A 223 1.48 -14.78 -2.89
N LEU A 224 1.27 -13.61 -2.29
CA LEU A 224 0.34 -13.42 -1.17
C LEU A 224 -1.10 -13.74 -1.59
N VAL A 225 -1.53 -13.26 -2.75
CA VAL A 225 -2.86 -13.56 -3.33
C VAL A 225 -3.05 -15.05 -3.58
N LEU A 226 -2.05 -15.72 -4.17
CA LEU A 226 -2.17 -17.13 -4.55
C LEU A 226 -2.03 -18.11 -3.37
N SER A 227 -1.19 -17.77 -2.38
CA SER A 227 -0.94 -18.62 -1.22
C SER A 227 -1.87 -18.35 -0.04
N GLY A 228 -2.55 -17.19 -0.03
CA GLY A 228 -3.37 -16.72 1.08
C GLY A 228 -2.59 -16.59 2.39
N CYS A 229 -1.26 -16.45 2.32
CA CYS A 229 -0.35 -16.40 3.49
C CYS A 229 -0.48 -17.60 4.45
N GLY A 230 -1.02 -18.74 4.01
CA GLY A 230 -1.39 -19.83 4.93
C GLY A 230 -2.39 -19.39 6.01
N GLY A 231 -3.16 -18.33 5.78
CA GLY A 231 -4.08 -17.71 6.73
C GLY A 231 -3.45 -16.71 7.71
N GLN A 232 -2.16 -16.40 7.56
CA GLN A 232 -1.48 -15.40 8.40
C GLN A 232 -1.84 -13.98 7.98
N SER A 233 -1.89 -13.07 8.95
CA SER A 233 -2.23 -11.66 8.77
C SER A 233 -1.26 -10.79 9.59
N GLY A 234 -1.03 -9.57 9.15
CA GLY A 234 -0.30 -8.52 9.86
C GLY A 234 1.23 -8.54 9.74
N GLY A 235 1.78 -9.36 8.84
CA GLY A 235 3.23 -9.43 8.58
C GLY A 235 3.69 -8.53 7.44
N LEU A 236 4.97 -8.19 7.45
CA LEU A 236 5.70 -7.69 6.27
C LEU A 236 6.23 -8.90 5.50
N TRP A 237 5.97 -8.98 4.20
CA TRP A 237 6.31 -10.15 3.40
C TRP A 237 7.35 -9.81 2.34
N ASP A 238 8.37 -10.65 2.23
CA ASP A 238 9.34 -10.65 1.14
C ASP A 238 9.41 -12.07 0.57
N ASN A 239 9.09 -12.25 -0.71
CA ASN A 239 9.19 -13.54 -1.39
C ASN A 239 8.52 -14.72 -0.62
N SER A 240 7.40 -14.45 0.05
CA SER A 240 6.63 -15.40 0.88
C SER A 240 7.19 -15.70 2.28
N VAL A 241 8.18 -14.94 2.75
CA VAL A 241 8.67 -14.99 4.14
C VAL A 241 8.14 -13.79 4.90
N ALA A 242 7.44 -14.03 6.01
CA ALA A 242 6.96 -12.99 6.89
C ALA A 242 8.06 -12.54 7.87
N THR A 243 8.27 -11.23 7.99
CA THR A 243 9.09 -10.57 9.01
C THR A 243 8.25 -9.60 9.84
N PHE A 244 8.73 -9.31 11.05
CA PHE A 244 8.16 -8.36 12.00
C PHE A 244 9.23 -7.33 12.38
#